data_AF-A0A1Z5YVZ9-F1
#
_entry.id   AF-A0A1Z5YVZ9-F1
#
_cell.length_a   1.000
_cell.length_b   1.000
_cell.length_c   1.000
_cell.angle_alpha   90.00
_cell.angle_beta   90.00
_cell.angle_gamma   90.00
#
_symmetry.space_group_name_H-M   'P 1'
#
loop_
_entity.id
_entity.type
_entity.pdbx_description
1 polymer ?
#
loop_
_entity_poly.entity_id
_entity_poly.type
_entity_poly.pdbx_seq_one_letter_code
_entity_poly.pdbx_strand_id
1 'polypeptide(L)'
;MTNPGNWPDPELVKWEGQAKDALQKMETGDGYFSYGSVVWDALPDAHREVLKQLLYQGPVADGNIISKAARNDLFELGLAVRCCFLGECGYSAATYAAYAVAKQGKADPFPVRNGSPA
;
A
#
# COMPACT_ATOMS: atom_id res chain seq x y z
N MET A 1 -19.36 -29.90 8.99
CA MET A 1 -17.92 -29.79 9.35
C MET A 1 -17.36 -28.57 8.62
N THR A 2 -17.36 -27.41 9.27
CA THR A 2 -16.83 -26.16 8.71
C THR A 2 -15.32 -26.10 8.99
N ASN A 3 -14.52 -25.91 7.94
CA ASN A 3 -13.06 -25.83 8.04
C ASN A 3 -12.66 -24.67 8.99
N PRO A 4 -11.77 -24.89 9.97
CA PRO A 4 -11.40 -23.88 10.97
C PRO A 4 -10.41 -22.81 10.47
N GLY A 5 -10.42 -22.50 9.17
CA GLY A 5 -9.39 -21.68 8.50
C GLY A 5 -9.89 -20.44 7.77
N ASN A 6 -11.14 -20.01 7.97
CA ASN A 6 -11.72 -18.86 7.24
C ASN A 6 -12.03 -17.65 8.14
N TRP A 7 -11.32 -17.51 9.26
CA TRP A 7 -11.40 -16.31 10.08
C TRP A 7 -10.36 -15.30 9.56
N PRO A 8 -10.76 -14.08 9.16
CA PRO A 8 -9.78 -13.07 8.79
C PRO A 8 -8.90 -12.80 10.02
N ASP A 9 -7.59 -12.80 9.83
CA ASP A 9 -6.63 -12.49 10.90
C ASP A 9 -7.02 -11.14 11.52
N PRO A 10 -7.24 -11.03 12.84
CA PRO A 10 -7.59 -9.76 13.47
C PRO A 10 -6.54 -8.66 13.26
N GLU A 11 -5.29 -9.00 12.91
CA GLU A 11 -4.29 -8.01 12.47
C GLU A 11 -4.53 -7.51 11.03
N LEU A 12 -5.02 -8.36 10.12
CA LEU A 12 -5.36 -8.00 8.74
C LEU A 12 -6.47 -6.95 8.67
N VAL A 13 -7.46 -7.03 9.58
CA VAL A 13 -8.67 -6.17 9.54
C VAL A 13 -8.40 -4.75 10.05
N LYS A 14 -7.28 -4.49 10.73
CA LYS A 14 -7.02 -3.17 11.33
C LYS A 14 -6.32 -2.20 10.38
N TRP A 15 -5.36 -2.68 9.59
CA TRP A 15 -4.52 -1.81 8.77
C TRP A 15 -5.24 -1.34 7.49
N GLU A 16 -6.05 -2.20 6.86
CA GLU A 16 -6.77 -1.85 5.64
C GLU A 16 -7.76 -0.71 5.86
N GLY A 17 -8.52 -0.76 6.97
CA GLY A 17 -9.47 0.29 7.34
C GLY A 17 -8.76 1.63 7.55
N GLN A 18 -7.64 1.61 8.30
CA GLN A 18 -6.84 2.81 8.54
C GLN A 18 -6.26 3.39 7.23
N ALA A 19 -5.76 2.53 6.33
CA ALA A 19 -5.25 2.96 5.03
C ALA A 19 -6.37 3.56 4.16
N LYS A 20 -7.54 2.91 4.08
CA LYS A 20 -8.70 3.40 3.30
C LYS A 20 -9.22 4.74 3.83
N ASP A 21 -9.37 4.88 5.14
CA ASP A 21 -9.83 6.13 5.76
C ASP A 21 -8.85 7.28 5.51
N ALA A 22 -7.54 7.01 5.59
CA ALA A 22 -6.52 8.01 5.31
C ALA A 22 -6.46 8.37 3.82
N LEU A 23 -6.61 7.39 2.92
CA LEU A 23 -6.71 7.63 1.48
C LEU A 23 -7.93 8.45 1.10
N GLN A 24 -9.08 8.19 1.71
CA GLN A 24 -10.29 9.01 1.49
C GLN A 24 -10.05 10.46 1.89
N LYS A 25 -9.33 10.70 3.00
CA LYS A 25 -8.96 12.07 3.40
C LYS A 25 -7.98 12.70 2.41
N MET A 26 -7.11 11.92 1.76
CA MET A 26 -6.22 12.41 0.69
C MET A 26 -6.93 12.86 -0.58
N GLU A 27 -8.19 12.48 -0.81
CA GLU A 27 -8.97 12.96 -1.97
C GLU A 27 -9.28 14.46 -1.86
N THR A 28 -9.21 15.03 -0.65
CA THR A 28 -9.33 16.47 -0.43
C THR A 28 -8.01 17.17 -0.75
N GLY A 29 -8.07 18.40 -1.29
CA GLY A 29 -6.86 19.16 -1.64
C GLY A 29 -5.90 19.36 -0.46
N ASP A 30 -6.42 19.66 0.73
CA ASP A 30 -5.62 19.83 1.95
C ASP A 30 -5.13 18.50 2.52
N GLY A 31 -5.96 17.45 2.41
CA GLY A 31 -5.64 16.11 2.91
C GLY A 31 -4.57 15.40 2.09
N TYR A 32 -4.48 15.67 0.79
CA TYR A 32 -3.52 15.05 -0.13
C TYR A 32 -2.07 15.16 0.36
N PHE A 33 -1.71 16.30 0.97
CA PHE A 33 -0.35 16.59 1.44
C PHE A 33 -0.08 16.20 2.90
N SER A 34 -1.08 15.74 3.64
CA SER A 34 -1.00 15.55 5.10
C SER A 34 -1.27 14.11 5.56
N TYR A 35 -2.07 13.34 4.82
CA TYR A 35 -2.45 11.98 5.23
C TYR A 35 -1.60 10.87 4.60
N GLY A 36 -0.68 11.19 3.70
CA GLY A 36 0.15 10.19 3.02
C GLY A 36 1.10 9.44 3.96
N SER A 37 1.61 10.08 5.01
CA SER A 37 2.41 9.40 6.05
C SER A 37 1.58 8.39 6.84
N VAL A 38 0.31 8.73 7.15
CA VAL A 38 -0.61 7.82 7.86
C VAL A 38 -0.91 6.58 7.02
N VAL A 39 -1.13 6.76 5.71
CA VAL A 39 -1.29 5.61 4.79
C VAL A 39 -0.02 4.75 4.79
N TRP A 40 1.16 5.36 4.67
CA TRP A 40 2.43 4.64 4.64
C TRP A 40 2.69 3.82 5.91
N ASP A 41 2.41 4.40 7.07
CA ASP A 41 2.60 3.74 8.36
C ASP A 41 1.61 2.58 8.56
N ALA A 42 0.38 2.73 8.05
CA ALA A 42 -0.63 1.67 8.08
C ALA A 42 -0.26 0.49 7.17
N LEU A 43 0.41 0.71 6.04
CA LEU A 43 0.77 -0.38 5.12
C LEU A 43 1.70 -1.40 5.80
N PRO A 44 1.46 -2.71 5.66
CA PRO A 44 2.42 -3.73 6.10
C PRO A 44 3.75 -3.64 5.33
N ASP A 45 4.81 -4.21 5.90
CA ASP A 45 6.15 -4.20 5.30
C ASP A 45 6.16 -4.76 3.87
N ALA A 46 5.45 -5.86 3.63
CA ALA A 46 5.35 -6.47 2.31
C ALA A 46 4.76 -5.50 1.26
N HIS A 47 3.74 -4.72 1.64
CA HIS A 47 3.12 -3.71 0.76
C HIS A 47 4.06 -2.54 0.52
N ARG A 48 4.75 -2.06 1.55
CA ARG A 48 5.76 -1.01 1.39
C ARG A 48 6.88 -1.44 0.44
N GLU A 49 7.37 -2.68 0.56
CA GLU A 49 8.40 -3.21 -0.34
C GLU A 49 7.92 -3.33 -1.78
N VAL A 50 6.70 -3.82 -2.01
CA VAL A 50 6.11 -3.82 -3.37
C VAL A 50 5.95 -2.38 -3.88
N LEU A 51 5.48 -1.44 -3.06
CA LEU A 51 5.30 -0.05 -3.46
C LEU A 51 6.64 0.61 -3.85
N LYS A 52 7.70 0.38 -3.06
CA LYS A 52 9.07 0.80 -3.37
C LYS A 52 9.55 0.18 -4.68
N GLN A 53 9.28 -1.11 -4.90
CA GLN A 53 9.63 -1.79 -6.15
C GLN A 53 9.02 -1.06 -7.36
N LEU A 54 7.71 -0.81 -7.32
CA LEU A 54 6.97 -0.13 -8.40
C LEU A 54 7.43 1.33 -8.61
N LEU A 55 7.81 2.03 -7.54
CA LEU A 55 8.24 3.43 -7.60
C LEU A 55 9.66 3.59 -8.14
N TYR A 56 10.58 2.71 -7.76
CA TYR A 56 12.01 2.89 -8.03
C TYR A 56 12.53 2.02 -9.17
N GLN A 57 11.85 0.93 -9.52
CA GLN A 57 12.21 0.07 -10.66
C GLN A 57 11.35 0.37 -11.90
N GLY A 58 10.29 1.20 -11.75
CA GLY A 58 9.33 1.51 -12.80
C GLY A 58 8.23 0.47 -12.91
N PRO A 59 7.48 0.44 -14.02
CA PRO A 59 6.50 -0.62 -14.27
C PRO A 59 7.17 -2.00 -14.24
N VAL A 60 6.73 -2.86 -13.32
CA VAL A 60 7.31 -4.19 -13.10
C VAL A 60 6.41 -5.25 -13.73
N ALA A 61 7.01 -6.20 -14.43
CA ALA A 61 6.30 -7.35 -14.97
C ALA A 61 5.65 -8.16 -13.83
N ASP A 62 4.40 -8.59 -14.01
CA ASP A 62 3.61 -9.29 -13.00
C ASP A 62 4.27 -10.57 -12.44
N GLY A 63 5.12 -11.21 -13.23
CA GLY A 63 5.91 -12.36 -12.83
C GLY A 63 7.05 -12.03 -11.83
N ASN A 64 7.53 -10.79 -11.83
CA ASN A 64 8.69 -10.32 -11.08
C ASN A 64 8.32 -9.49 -9.83
N ILE A 65 7.03 -9.35 -9.54
CA ILE A 65 6.54 -8.68 -8.34
C ILE A 65 6.92 -9.49 -7.09
N ILE A 66 7.52 -8.82 -6.10
CA ILE A 66 8.00 -9.45 -4.84
C ILE A 66 6.88 -10.22 -4.13
N SER A 67 5.70 -9.62 -4.00
CA SER A 67 4.53 -10.25 -3.39
C SER A 67 3.27 -9.95 -4.20
N LYS A 68 2.72 -10.98 -4.85
CA LYS A 68 1.51 -10.85 -5.67
C LYS A 68 0.27 -10.54 -4.84
N ALA A 69 0.21 -11.04 -3.61
CA ALA A 69 -0.88 -10.74 -2.67
C ALA A 69 -0.85 -9.26 -2.29
N ALA A 70 0.28 -8.76 -1.78
CA ALA A 70 0.42 -7.35 -1.40
C ALA A 70 0.17 -6.41 -2.60
N ARG A 71 0.61 -6.81 -3.80
CA ARG A 71 0.32 -6.08 -5.04
C ARG A 71 -1.18 -6.00 -5.36
N ASN A 72 -1.93 -7.06 -5.11
CA ASN A 72 -3.38 -7.05 -5.31
C ASN A 72 -4.06 -6.11 -4.31
N ASP A 73 -3.67 -6.13 -3.05
CA ASP A 73 -4.22 -5.20 -2.05
C ASP A 73 -3.90 -3.74 -2.42
N LEU A 74 -2.69 -3.47 -2.94
CA LEU A 74 -2.33 -2.14 -3.45
C LEU A 74 -3.17 -1.72 -4.67
N PHE A 75 -3.67 -2.66 -5.48
CA PHE A 75 -4.65 -2.34 -6.52
C PHE A 75 -5.99 -1.94 -5.91
N GLU A 76 -6.46 -2.67 -4.90
CA GLU A 76 -7.71 -2.37 -4.21
C GLU A 76 -7.68 -1.00 -3.52
N LEU A 77 -6.49 -0.58 -3.07
CA LEU A 77 -6.25 0.74 -2.48
C LEU A 77 -6.01 1.85 -3.51
N GLY A 78 -5.95 1.56 -4.81
CA GLY A 78 -5.64 2.55 -5.85
C GLY A 78 -4.19 3.07 -5.81
N LEU A 79 -3.30 2.39 -5.10
CA LEU A 79 -1.88 2.72 -4.99
C LEU A 79 -1.04 2.08 -6.10
N ALA A 80 -1.54 1.00 -6.70
CA ALA A 80 -0.97 0.41 -7.89
C ALA A 80 -2.01 0.37 -9.02
N VAL A 81 -1.54 0.20 -10.26
CA VAL A 81 -2.40 0.02 -11.44
C VAL A 81 -1.75 -0.97 -12.41
N ARG A 82 -2.57 -1.75 -13.13
CA ARG A 82 -2.09 -2.54 -14.26
C ARG A 82 -1.90 -1.65 -15.48
N CYS A 83 -0.79 -1.82 -16.18
CA CYS A 83 -0.49 -1.03 -17.37
C CYS A 83 0.15 -1.87 -18.47
N CYS A 84 0.16 -1.31 -19.67
CA CYS A 84 1.02 -1.77 -20.74
C CYS A 84 2.34 -1.01 -20.67
N PHE A 85 3.45 -1.70 -20.86
CA PHE A 85 4.78 -1.11 -20.86
C PHE A 85 5.58 -1.65 -22.04
N LEU A 86 6.22 -0.75 -22.79
CA LEU A 86 7.01 -1.10 -23.98
C LEU A 86 6.26 -1.95 -25.04
N GLY A 87 4.95 -1.70 -25.22
CA GLY A 87 4.13 -2.43 -26.18
C GLY A 87 3.61 -3.79 -25.70
N GLU A 88 3.94 -4.18 -24.47
CA GLU A 88 3.51 -5.45 -23.87
C GLU A 88 2.53 -5.22 -22.70
N CYS A 89 1.64 -6.18 -22.47
CA CYS A 89 0.72 -6.19 -21.34
C CYS A 89 1.30 -7.00 -20.16
N GLY A 90 0.68 -6.92 -18.98
CA GLY A 90 1.09 -7.70 -17.81
C GLY A 90 2.14 -7.01 -16.93
N TYR A 91 2.12 -5.67 -16.90
CA TYR A 91 2.92 -4.86 -16.00
C TYR A 91 2.05 -4.20 -14.94
N SER A 92 2.65 -3.96 -13.79
CA SER A 92 2.08 -3.20 -12.67
C SER A 92 2.92 -1.95 -12.45
N ALA A 93 2.30 -0.81 -12.19
CA ALA A 93 2.97 0.47 -11.90
C ALA A 93 2.36 1.16 -10.67
N ALA A 94 3.13 2.05 -10.04
CA ALA A 94 2.63 2.90 -8.96
C ALA A 94 1.80 4.08 -9.49
N THR A 95 0.78 4.50 -8.74
CA THR A 95 -0.03 5.69 -9.08
C THR A 95 0.58 6.98 -8.50
N TYR A 96 0.03 8.15 -8.88
CA TYR A 96 0.42 9.42 -8.26
C TYR A 96 0.14 9.45 -6.75
N ALA A 97 -0.96 8.83 -6.31
CA ALA A 97 -1.28 8.69 -4.88
C ALA A 97 -0.18 7.90 -4.16
N ALA A 98 0.27 6.79 -4.74
CA ALA A 98 1.40 6.03 -4.18
C ALA A 98 2.70 6.84 -4.09
N TYR A 99 3.00 7.67 -5.09
CA TYR A 99 4.14 8.58 -5.02
C TYR A 99 3.99 9.58 -3.86
N ALA A 100 2.80 10.17 -3.67
CA ALA A 100 2.53 11.10 -2.58
C ALA A 100 2.66 10.43 -1.19
N VAL A 101 2.08 9.23 -1.03
CA VAL A 101 2.20 8.40 0.17
C VAL A 101 3.67 8.12 0.49
N ALA A 102 4.42 7.56 -0.47
CA ALA A 102 5.82 7.21 -0.26
C ALA A 102 6.72 8.42 -0.01
N LYS A 103 6.41 9.59 -0.60
CA LYS A 103 7.16 10.83 -0.37
C LYS A 103 6.97 11.35 1.05
N GLN A 104 5.78 11.22 1.61
CA GLN A 104 5.46 11.63 2.99
C GLN A 104 5.99 10.61 4.03
N GLY A 105 5.99 9.32 3.67
CA GLY A 105 6.51 8.22 4.50
C GLY A 105 8.04 8.04 4.50
N LYS A 106 8.82 8.97 3.96
CA LYS A 106 10.29 8.86 3.89
C LYS A 106 11.00 8.88 5.25
N ALA A 107 10.30 9.19 6.34
CA ALA A 107 10.81 8.97 7.68
C ALA A 107 10.46 7.53 8.07
N ASP A 108 11.46 6.73 8.42
CA ASP A 108 11.18 5.44 9.08
C ASP A 108 10.32 5.73 10.32
N PRO A 109 9.17 5.05 10.49
CA PRO A 109 8.33 5.27 11.65
C PRO A 109 9.16 5.01 12.91
N PHE A 110 9.07 5.93 13.88
CA PHE A 110 9.70 5.69 15.17
C PHE A 110 9.17 4.38 15.74
N PRO A 111 10.03 3.52 16.32
CA PRO A 111 9.58 2.28 16.91
C PRO A 111 8.51 2.60 17.96
N VAL A 112 7.27 2.22 17.68
CA VAL A 112 6.16 2.41 18.61
C VAL A 112 6.47 1.56 19.83
N ARG A 113 6.68 2.20 20.98
CA ARG A 113 6.81 1.47 22.25
C ARG A 113 5.51 0.72 22.50
N ASN A 114 5.60 -0.59 22.72
CA ASN A 114 4.46 -1.39 23.19
C ASN A 114 3.81 -0.69 24.40
N GLY A 115 2.55 -0.29 24.27
CA GLY A 115 1.77 0.35 25.34
C GLY A 115 1.49 1.85 25.19
N SER A 116 1.93 2.52 24.12
CA SER A 116 1.46 3.89 23.85
C SER A 116 -0.01 3.88 23.36
N PRO A 117 -0.89 4.74 23.91
CA PRO A 117 -2.25 4.88 23.40
C PRO A 117 -2.21 5.46 21.98
N ALA A 118 -3.13 4.98 21.14
CA ALA A 118 -3.35 5.42 19.75
C ALA A 118 -3.85 6.87 19.67
#